data_AF-A0A9D1S1B0-F1
#
_entry.id   AF-A0A9D1S1B0-F1
#
_cell.length_a   1.000
_cell.length_b   1.000
_cell.length_c   1.000
_cell.angle_alpha   90.00
_cell.angle_beta   90.00
_cell.angle_gamma   90.00
#
_symmetry.space_group_name_H-M   'P 1'
#
loop_
_entity.id
_entity.type
_entity.pdbx_description
1 polymer ?
#
loop_
_entity_poly.entity_id
_entity_poly.type
_entity_poly.pdbx_seq_one_letter_code
_entity_poly.pdbx_strand_id
1 'polypeptide(L)'
;MDHNVYALLEVRNLGTPDATVDLYKVCPTYEDALETYREWRGEPQSVRESSGAAGTTWWLDEDDSGSATITRYTLHGPLEEA
;
A
#
# COMPACT_ATOMS: atom_id res chain seq x y z
N MET A 1 10.26 11.40 -16.78
CA MET A 1 10.55 11.85 -15.40
C MET A 1 10.22 10.68 -14.50
N ASP A 2 10.98 10.49 -13.42
CA ASP A 2 10.63 9.50 -12.41
C ASP A 2 9.52 10.07 -11.52
N HIS A 3 8.43 9.33 -11.36
CA HIS A 3 7.31 9.73 -10.53
C HIS A 3 7.22 8.81 -9.32
N ASN A 4 7.16 9.40 -8.12
CA ASN A 4 6.85 8.62 -6.93
C ASN A 4 5.34 8.44 -6.86
N VAL A 5 4.90 7.21 -6.68
CA VAL A 5 3.51 6.84 -6.45
C VAL A 5 3.41 5.96 -5.22
N TYR A 6 2.21 5.87 -4.68
CA TYR A 6 1.90 5.15 -3.46
C TYR A 6 0.81 4.13 -3.79
N ALA A 7 1.18 2.85 -3.78
CA ALA A 7 0.25 1.77 -4.04
C ALA A 7 -0.36 1.31 -2.72
N LEU A 8 -1.68 1.34 -2.63
CA LEU A 8 -2.44 0.67 -1.58
C LEU A 8 -2.62 -0.79 -1.99
N LEU A 9 -2.10 -1.69 -1.17
CA LEU A 9 -2.08 -3.13 -1.38
C LEU A 9 -2.85 -3.82 -0.26
N GLU A 10 -3.62 -4.84 -0.61
CA GLU A 10 -4.22 -5.77 0.35
C GLU A 10 -3.33 -7.01 0.46
N VAL A 11 -2.87 -7.32 1.67
CA VAL A 11 -2.12 -8.53 2.00
C VAL A 11 -3.07 -9.51 2.67
N ARG A 12 -3.43 -10.56 1.94
CA ARG A 12 -4.33 -11.60 2.45
C ARG A 12 -3.50 -12.78 2.96
N ASN A 13 -3.63 -13.05 4.25
CA ASN A 13 -3.06 -14.26 4.85
C ASN A 13 -4.02 -15.43 4.56
N LEU A 14 -3.62 -16.32 3.64
CA LEU A 14 -4.44 -17.47 3.25
C LEU A 14 -4.19 -18.71 4.12
N GLY A 15 -3.43 -18.57 5.23
CA GLY A 15 -2.99 -19.71 6.03
C GLY A 15 -1.96 -20.60 5.30
N THR A 16 -1.42 -20.10 4.18
CA THR A 16 -0.35 -20.70 3.40
C THR A 16 0.94 -19.90 3.58
N PRO A 17 2.13 -20.50 3.38
CA PRO A 17 3.39 -19.78 3.46
C PRO A 17 3.49 -18.62 2.45
N ASP A 18 2.74 -18.69 1.36
CA ASP A 18 2.58 -17.59 0.41
C ASP A 18 1.41 -16.68 0.81
N ALA A 19 1.72 -15.45 1.21
CA ALA A 19 0.74 -14.38 1.31
C ALA A 19 0.38 -13.88 -0.09
N THR A 20 -0.90 -13.63 -0.36
CA THR A 20 -1.32 -13.00 -1.62
C THR A 20 -1.36 -11.49 -1.42
N VAL A 21 -0.80 -10.75 -2.38
CA VAL A 21 -0.81 -9.29 -2.39
C VAL A 21 -1.59 -8.81 -3.61
N ASP A 22 -2.70 -8.12 -3.36
CA ASP A 22 -3.56 -7.55 -4.40
C ASP A 22 -3.38 -6.03 -4.44
N LEU A 23 -3.21 -5.48 -5.64
CA LEU A 23 -3.18 -4.03 -5.84
C LEU A 23 -4.61 -3.48 -5.81
N TYR A 24 -4.89 -2.62 -4.85
CA TYR A 24 -6.18 -1.95 -4.75
C TYR A 24 -6.21 -0.66 -5.58
N LYS A 25 -5.27 0.26 -5.32
CA LYS A 25 -5.19 1.56 -6.01
C LYS A 25 -3.78 2.11 -5.97
N VAL A 26 -3.42 2.87 -7.01
CA VAL A 26 -2.20 3.67 -7.04
C VAL A 26 -2.59 5.14 -6.91
N CYS A 27 -1.98 5.83 -5.96
CA CYS A 27 -2.21 7.24 -5.68
C CYS A 27 -0.92 8.07 -5.87
N PRO A 28 -1.03 9.37 -6.19
CA PRO A 28 0.15 10.20 -6.39
C PRO A 28 0.84 10.57 -5.07
N THR A 29 0.11 10.59 -3.95
CA THR A 29 0.67 10.89 -2.61
C THR A 29 0.31 9.82 -1.57
N TYR A 30 1.03 9.83 -0.45
CA TYR A 30 0.74 8.94 0.69
C TYR A 30 -0.62 9.30 1.31
N GLU A 31 -0.90 10.59 1.46
CA GLU A 31 -2.14 11.11 2.01
C GLU A 31 -3.36 10.67 1.21
N ASP A 32 -3.28 10.70 -0.13
CA ASP A 32 -4.35 10.19 -1.01
C ASP A 32 -4.55 8.67 -0.87
N ALA A 33 -3.46 7.92 -0.69
CA ALA A 33 -3.52 6.47 -0.46
C ALA A 33 -4.14 6.14 0.91
N LEU A 34 -3.82 6.94 1.94
CA LEU A 34 -4.37 6.80 3.29
C LEU A 34 -5.84 7.20 3.35
N GLU A 35 -6.24 8.26 2.65
CA GLU A 35 -7.65 8.64 2.50
C GLU A 35 -8.43 7.53 1.78
N THR A 36 -7.90 7.02 0.66
CA THR A 36 -8.48 5.88 -0.05
C THR A 36 -8.66 4.67 0.87
N TYR A 37 -7.67 4.37 1.73
CA TYR A 37 -7.78 3.30 2.71
C TYR A 37 -8.92 3.56 3.71
N ARG A 38 -9.01 4.78 4.24
CA ARG A 38 -10.05 5.18 5.19
C ARG A 38 -11.45 5.08 4.61
N GLU A 39 -11.62 5.44 3.35
CA GLU A 39 -12.89 5.26 2.63
C GLU A 39 -13.24 3.78 2.43
N TRP A 40 -12.23 2.94 2.25
CA TRP A 40 -12.42 1.51 2.00
C TRP A 40 -12.69 0.69 3.27
N ARG A 41 -11.90 0.89 4.33
CA ARG A 41 -11.88 0.04 5.54
C ARG A 41 -12.16 0.80 6.84
N GLY A 42 -12.17 2.13 6.81
CA GLY A 42 -12.26 2.98 8.00
C GLY A 42 -10.89 3.41 8.54
N GLU A 43 -10.88 4.04 9.72
CA GLU A 43 -9.63 4.52 10.33
C GLU A 43 -8.74 3.34 10.73
N PRO A 44 -7.45 3.34 10.32
CA PRO A 44 -6.53 2.31 10.77
C PRO A 44 -6.35 2.37 12.29
N GLN A 45 -6.36 1.22 12.94
CA GLN A 45 -6.05 1.05 14.36
C GLN A 45 -4.57 1.33 14.63
N SER A 46 -3.70 1.01 13.68
CA SER A 46 -2.27 1.28 13.77
C SER A 46 -1.64 1.52 12.40
N VAL A 47 -0.59 2.34 12.39
CA VAL A 47 0.24 2.60 11.22
C VAL A 47 1.69 2.38 11.61
N ARG A 48 2.37 1.46 10.91
CA ARG A 48 3.77 1.15 11.15
C ARG A 48 4.59 1.33 9.89
N GLU A 49 5.57 2.22 9.95
CA GLU A 49 6.51 2.42 8.86
C GLU A 49 7.64 1.38 8.90
N SER A 50 7.97 0.83 7.74
CA SER A 50 9.13 0.00 7.49
C SER A 50 9.87 0.52 6.26
N SER A 51 11.11 0.95 6.46
CA SER A 51 11.98 1.42 5.37
C SER A 51 12.96 0.32 4.98
N GLY A 52 12.95 -0.09 3.71
CA GLY A 52 13.82 -1.13 3.17
C GLY A 52 14.48 -0.73 1.86
N ALA A 53 15.30 -1.63 1.29
CA ALA A 53 15.99 -1.41 0.02
C ALA A 53 15.03 -1.18 -1.17
N ALA A 54 13.80 -1.69 -1.08
CA ALA A 54 12.76 -1.54 -2.10
C ALA A 54 11.93 -0.25 -1.96
N GLY A 55 12.13 0.53 -0.90
CA GLY A 55 11.36 1.74 -0.61
C GLY A 55 10.75 1.75 0.80
N THR A 56 9.90 2.73 1.04
CA THR A 56 9.15 2.87 2.29
C THR A 56 7.80 2.19 2.16
N THR A 57 7.45 1.36 3.13
CA THR A 57 6.16 0.67 3.25
C THR A 57 5.52 1.04 4.59
N TRP A 58 4.26 1.44 4.56
CA TRP A 58 3.44 1.68 5.75
C TRP A 58 2.44 0.53 5.88
N TRP A 59 2.55 -0.22 6.97
CA TRP A 59 1.63 -1.29 7.33
C TRP A 59 0.44 -0.72 8.08
N LEU A 60 -0.75 -1.06 7.62
CA LEU A 60 -2.05 -0.66 8.16
C LEU A 60 -2.70 -1.93 8.72
N ASP A 61 -3.07 -1.89 10.00
CA ASP A 61 -3.82 -2.96 10.68
C ASP A 61 -3.21 -4.36 10.48
N GLU A 62 -2.05 -4.62 11.11
CA GLU A 62 -1.44 -5.94 11.12
C GLU A 62 -2.25 -6.88 12.06
N ASP A 63 -3.14 -7.72 11.51
CA ASP A 63 -3.81 -8.81 12.24
C ASP A 63 -3.69 -10.18 11.52
N ASP A 64 -4.06 -11.26 12.21
CA ASP A 64 -3.94 -12.63 11.70
C ASP A 64 -4.80 -12.91 10.45
N SER A 65 -5.82 -12.09 10.18
CA SER A 65 -6.80 -12.23 9.10
C SER A 65 -6.38 -11.55 7.80
N GLY A 66 -5.34 -10.72 7.83
CA GLY A 66 -4.86 -9.91 6.70
C GLY A 66 -4.36 -8.55 7.16
N SER A 67 -3.70 -7.83 6.26
CA SER A 67 -3.22 -6.47 6.50
C SER A 67 -3.31 -5.65 5.22
N ALA A 68 -3.36 -4.34 5.31
CA ALA A 68 -3.18 -3.47 4.14
C ALA A 68 -1.84 -2.76 4.24
N THR A 69 -1.22 -2.47 3.11
CA THR A 69 0.03 -1.70 3.09
C THR A 69 -0.05 -0.58 2.06
N ILE A 70 0.58 0.55 2.37
CA ILE A 70 0.89 1.57 1.39
C ILE A 70 2.37 1.42 1.07
N THR A 71 2.72 1.15 -0.17
CA THR A 71 4.12 1.03 -0.59
C THR A 71 4.46 2.13 -1.58
N ARG A 72 5.54 2.86 -1.29
CA ARG A 72 6.07 3.87 -2.21
C ARG A 72 6.86 3.18 -3.32
N TYR A 73 6.45 3.44 -4.57
CA TYR A 73 7.15 3.00 -5.77
C TYR A 73 7.65 4.21 -6.56
N THR A 74 8.79 4.04 -7.23
CA THR A 74 9.26 4.98 -8.25
C THR A 74 8.93 4.38 -9.62
N LEU A 75 8.03 5.03 -10.35
CA LEU A 75 7.71 4.68 -11.72
C LEU A 75 8.71 5.34 -12.66
N HIS A 76 9.37 4.53 -13.48
CA HIS A 76 10.26 4.95 -14.53
C HIS A 76 9.48 5.03 -15.85
N GLY A 77 9.00 6.22 -16.22
CA GLY A 77 8.23 6.44 -17.46
C GLY A 77 7.11 7.47 -17.27
N PRO A 78 6.46 7.93 -18.37
CA PRO A 78 5.29 8.81 -18.26
C PRO A 78 4.13 8.06 -17.58
N LEU A 79 3.49 8.71 -16.60
CA LEU A 79 2.17 8.29 -16.10
C LEU A 79 1.16 8.65 -17.19
N GLU A 80 0.73 7.69 -18.00
CA GLU A 80 -0.42 7.93 -18.88
C GLU A 80 -1.67 8.00 -18.01
N GLU A 81 -2.39 9.13 -18.08
CA GLU A 81 -3.69 9.29 -17.42
C GLU A 81 -4.69 8.31 -18.06
N ALA A 82 -5.24 7.40 -17.26
CA ALA A 82 -6.22 6.39 -17.67
C ALA A 82 -7.66 6.94 -17.66
#